data_AF-A0A397TUT4-F1
#
_entry.id   AF-A0A397TUT4-F1
#
_cell.length_a   1.000
_cell.length_b   1.000
_cell.length_c   1.000
_cell.angle_alpha   90.00
_cell.angle_beta   90.00
_cell.angle_gamma   90.00
#
_symmetry.space_group_name_H-M   'P 1'
#
loop_
_entity.id
_entity.type
_entity.pdbx_description
1 polymer ?
#
loop_
_entity_poly.entity_id
_entity_poly.type
_entity_poly.pdbx_seq_one_letter_code
_entity_poly.pdbx_strand_id
1 'polypeptide(L)'
;MQSNGNVVYGITQNTETNQYIIVIPDEFSSRRNDSNGKCIYCEHYNTSPAWCQSCDPWKATQEWTSGNDEVDNFIKEFQFKTTEYEKVIEWIPFNKLIDLQEINEESDLVFTATWVKGVRIIKGDSGKYMQSRSISSVDLMKLNCSQTDTLELFENVS
;
A
#
# COMPACT_ATOMS: atom_id res chain seq x y z
N MET A 1 5.94 15.13 12.22
CA MET A 1 4.59 14.51 12.25
C MET A 1 4.52 13.60 13.46
N GLN A 2 3.46 13.69 14.25
CA GLN A 2 3.38 13.02 15.56
C GLN A 2 3.50 11.51 15.41
N SER A 3 4.52 10.92 16.05
CA SER A 3 4.50 9.51 16.42
C SER A 3 3.43 9.34 17.50
N ASN A 4 2.19 9.11 17.08
CA ASN A 4 1.16 8.65 18.01
C ASN A 4 1.61 7.29 18.53
N GLY A 5 2.00 7.24 19.80
CA GLY A 5 2.37 6.00 20.47
C GLY A 5 1.23 4.98 20.38
N ASN A 6 1.58 3.70 20.31
CA ASN A 6 0.62 2.59 20.25
C ASN A 6 -0.40 2.72 21.39
N VAL A 7 -1.63 3.10 21.05
CA VAL A 7 -2.70 3.24 22.03
C VAL A 7 -3.15 1.84 22.44
N VAL A 8 -3.01 1.51 23.72
CA VAL A 8 -3.50 0.25 24.30
C VAL A 8 -4.61 0.60 25.28
N TYR A 9 -5.79 0.01 25.09
CA TYR A 9 -6.96 0.20 25.97
C TYR A 9 -6.89 -0.67 27.22
N GLY A 10 -6.23 -1.83 27.15
CA GLY A 10 -6.04 -2.68 28.31
C GLY A 10 -5.47 -4.06 27.97
N ILE A 11 -5.46 -4.95 28.96
CA ILE A 11 -5.12 -6.37 28.82
C ILE A 11 -6.26 -7.16 29.47
N THR A 12 -6.73 -8.21 28.80
CA THR A 12 -7.73 -9.15 29.31
C THR A 12 -7.14 -10.56 29.35
N GLN A 13 -7.76 -11.47 30.09
CA GLN A 13 -7.38 -12.88 30.11
C GLN A 13 -8.56 -13.71 29.60
N ASN A 14 -8.33 -14.52 28.57
CA ASN A 14 -9.32 -15.47 28.07
C ASN A 14 -9.57 -16.53 29.15
N THR A 15 -10.81 -16.63 29.64
CA THR A 15 -11.17 -17.52 30.75
C THR A 15 -11.19 -19.00 30.37
N GLU A 16 -11.20 -19.33 29.08
CA GLU A 16 -11.19 -20.71 28.57
C GLU A 16 -9.75 -21.18 28.32
N THR A 17 -8.90 -20.32 27.72
CA THR A 17 -7.53 -20.69 27.34
C THR A 17 -6.46 -20.21 28.31
N ASN A 18 -6.82 -19.39 29.31
CA ASN A 18 -5.93 -18.69 30.23
C ASN A 18 -4.92 -17.74 29.56
N GLN A 19 -5.07 -17.44 28.27
CA GLN A 19 -4.17 -16.56 27.52
C GLN A 19 -4.46 -15.08 27.82
N TYR A 20 -3.42 -14.29 28.01
CA TYR A 20 -3.54 -12.83 28.07
C TYR A 20 -3.63 -12.24 26.66
N ILE A 21 -4.55 -11.30 26.47
CA ILE A 21 -4.87 -10.65 25.20
C ILE A 21 -4.79 -9.13 25.41
N ILE A 22 -4.11 -8.43 24.51
CA ILE A 22 -4.04 -6.97 24.53
C ILE A 22 -5.27 -6.40 23.81
N VAL A 23 -5.93 -5.44 24.43
CA VAL A 23 -7.06 -4.69 23.86
C VAL A 23 -6.51 -3.41 23.24
N ILE A 24 -6.60 -3.30 21.92
CA ILE A 24 -6.22 -2.12 21.13
C ILE A 24 -7.47 -1.50 20.50
N PRO A 25 -7.53 -0.16 20.31
CA PRO A 25 -8.60 0.46 19.58
C PRO A 25 -8.64 -0.01 18.13
N ASP A 26 -9.85 -0.19 17.61
CA ASP A 26 -10.06 -0.22 16.17
C ASP A 26 -10.26 1.21 15.65
N GLU A 27 -9.14 1.86 15.34
CA GLU A 27 -9.09 3.25 14.84
C GLU A 27 -9.94 3.48 13.58
N PHE A 28 -10.25 2.41 12.84
CA PHE A 28 -11.00 2.48 11.58
C PHE A 28 -12.42 1.92 11.67
N SER A 29 -12.91 1.62 12.88
CA SER A 29 -14.23 1.03 13.13
C SER A 29 -15.37 1.80 12.42
N SER A 30 -15.33 3.13 12.44
CA SER A 30 -16.33 4.00 11.80
C SER A 30 -16.33 3.95 10.26
N ARG A 31 -15.24 3.45 9.65
CA ARG A 31 -15.06 3.37 8.20
C ARG A 31 -15.40 1.98 7.64
N ARG A 32 -15.63 0.99 8.50
CA ARG A 32 -15.91 -0.38 8.07
C ARG A 32 -17.29 -0.48 7.44
N ASN A 33 -17.40 -1.22 6.33
CA ASN A 33 -18.64 -1.37 5.59
C ASN A 33 -18.78 -2.80 5.03
N ASP A 34 -19.92 -3.44 5.25
CA ASP A 34 -20.20 -4.81 4.78
C ASP A 34 -20.20 -4.93 3.25
N SER A 35 -20.60 -3.87 2.55
CA SER A 35 -20.50 -3.77 1.09
C SER A 35 -19.05 -3.84 0.57
N ASN A 36 -18.05 -3.65 1.41
CA ASN A 36 -16.64 -3.79 1.02
C ASN A 36 -16.10 -5.22 1.14
N GLY A 37 -16.92 -6.15 1.63
CA GLY A 37 -16.52 -7.51 1.98
C GLY A 37 -15.79 -7.57 3.32
N LYS A 38 -15.36 -8.78 3.70
CA LYS A 38 -14.61 -9.03 4.95
C LYS A 38 -13.12 -9.17 4.69
N CYS A 39 -12.32 -8.68 5.63
CA CYS A 39 -10.89 -8.91 5.66
C CYS A 39 -10.61 -10.38 5.99
N ILE A 40 -9.75 -11.05 5.24
CA ILE A 40 -9.39 -12.46 5.49
C ILE A 40 -8.51 -12.65 6.73
N TYR A 41 -7.90 -11.57 7.23
CA TYR A 41 -6.94 -11.62 8.33
C TYR A 41 -7.58 -11.35 9.70
N CYS A 42 -8.46 -10.35 9.78
CA CYS A 42 -9.11 -9.95 11.03
C CYS A 42 -10.62 -10.21 11.06
N GLU A 43 -11.20 -10.73 9.98
CA GLU A 43 -12.63 -11.07 9.81
C GLU A 43 -13.63 -9.90 9.97
N HIS A 44 -13.15 -8.70 10.28
CA HIS A 44 -13.93 -7.47 10.24
C HIS A 44 -14.25 -7.06 8.81
N TYR A 45 -15.29 -6.25 8.66
CA TYR A 45 -15.58 -5.60 7.38
C TYR A 45 -14.44 -4.69 6.96
N ASN A 46 -14.18 -4.68 5.66
CA ASN A 46 -13.17 -3.84 5.03
C ASN A 46 -13.57 -2.37 5.11
N THR A 47 -12.56 -1.48 5.13
CA THR A 47 -12.74 -0.03 5.19
C THR A 47 -12.98 0.58 3.81
N SER A 48 -12.51 -0.10 2.76
CA SER A 48 -12.77 0.20 1.34
C SER A 48 -12.93 -1.11 0.57
N PRO A 49 -13.47 -1.11 -0.66
CA PRO A 49 -13.64 -2.33 -1.45
C PRO A 49 -12.37 -3.21 -1.47
N ALA A 50 -12.49 -4.44 -0.93
CA ALA A 50 -11.37 -5.38 -0.77
C ALA A 50 -10.10 -4.83 -0.08
N TRP A 51 -10.22 -3.81 0.79
CA TRP A 51 -9.11 -3.20 1.52
C TRP A 51 -9.46 -2.93 2.99
N CYS A 52 -8.65 -3.46 3.89
CA CYS A 52 -8.71 -3.29 5.34
C CYS A 52 -7.54 -2.44 5.82
N GLN A 53 -7.83 -1.21 6.24
CA GLN A 53 -6.82 -0.27 6.73
C GLN A 53 -5.99 -0.81 7.90
N SER A 54 -6.56 -1.68 8.73
CA SER A 54 -5.87 -2.29 9.87
C SER A 54 -4.84 -3.36 9.47
N CYS A 55 -4.99 -4.00 8.30
CA CYS A 55 -4.27 -5.22 7.96
C CYS A 55 -3.46 -5.11 6.66
N ASP A 56 -4.07 -4.59 5.60
CA ASP A 56 -3.47 -4.63 4.27
C ASP A 56 -2.23 -3.74 4.11
N PRO A 57 -2.09 -2.56 4.74
CA PRO A 57 -0.84 -1.81 4.72
C PRO A 57 0.36 -2.62 5.25
N TRP A 58 0.19 -3.33 6.37
CA TRP A 58 1.23 -4.17 6.93
C TRP A 58 1.67 -5.28 5.99
N LYS A 59 0.73 -5.87 5.25
CA LYS A 59 1.04 -6.86 4.22
C LYS A 59 1.79 -6.22 3.05
N ALA A 60 1.31 -5.09 2.55
CA ALA A 60 1.90 -4.41 1.39
C ALA A 60 3.35 -3.98 1.62
N THR A 61 3.70 -3.63 2.86
CA THR A 61 5.06 -3.22 3.27
C THR A 61 6.04 -4.39 3.43
N GLN A 62 5.56 -5.64 3.45
CA GLN A 62 6.38 -6.86 3.59
C GLN A 62 6.68 -7.55 2.24
N GLU A 63 6.04 -7.14 1.14
CA GLU A 63 6.13 -7.83 -0.16
C GLU A 63 7.40 -7.49 -0.97
N TRP A 64 8.17 -6.47 -0.58
CA TRP A 64 9.29 -5.95 -1.36
C TRP A 64 10.32 -5.21 -0.48
N THR A 65 11.53 -5.05 -1.01
CA THR A 65 12.54 -4.08 -0.55
C THR A 65 13.30 -3.56 -1.78
N SER A 66 13.67 -2.28 -1.77
CA SER A 66 14.54 -1.69 -2.78
C SER A 66 16.03 -1.93 -2.52
N GLY A 67 16.37 -2.36 -1.29
CA GLY A 67 17.75 -2.38 -0.79
C GLY A 67 18.27 -1.01 -0.33
N ASN A 68 17.43 0.03 -0.39
CA ASN A 68 17.70 1.35 0.17
C ASN A 68 16.66 1.67 1.27
N ASP A 69 17.11 1.77 2.51
CA ASP A 69 16.22 1.95 3.67
C ASP A 69 15.45 3.27 3.64
N GLU A 70 16.02 4.35 3.10
CA GLU A 70 15.35 5.66 2.99
C GLU A 70 14.17 5.58 2.02
N VAL A 71 14.40 5.01 0.84
CA VAL A 71 13.35 4.78 -0.18
C VAL A 71 12.30 3.81 0.35
N ASP A 72 12.72 2.73 1.01
CA ASP A 72 11.82 1.75 1.61
C ASP A 72 10.91 2.39 2.65
N ASN A 73 11.47 3.14 3.59
CA ASN A 73 10.70 3.81 4.65
C ASN A 73 9.71 4.82 4.08
N PHE A 74 10.13 5.58 3.08
CA PHE A 74 9.28 6.54 2.40
C PHE A 74 8.06 5.88 1.75
N ILE A 75 8.27 4.88 0.90
CA ILE A 75 7.15 4.20 0.23
C ILE A 75 6.25 3.52 1.27
N LYS A 76 6.81 2.92 2.32
CA LYS A 76 6.04 2.29 3.41
C LYS A 76 5.15 3.31 4.13
N GLU A 77 5.61 4.53 4.37
CA GLU A 77 4.82 5.59 4.98
C GLU A 77 3.55 5.90 4.17
N PHE A 78 3.65 6.01 2.85
CA PHE A 78 2.49 6.18 1.98
C PHE A 78 1.59 4.95 1.95
N GLN A 79 2.15 3.73 1.97
CA GLN A 79 1.36 2.51 2.05
C GLN A 79 0.52 2.46 3.34
N PHE A 80 1.05 2.92 4.48
CA PHE A 80 0.30 3.04 5.74
C PHE A 80 -0.82 4.07 5.70
N LYS A 81 -0.65 5.15 4.94
CA LYS A 81 -1.67 6.20 4.73
C LYS A 81 -2.70 5.83 3.66
N THR A 82 -2.39 4.86 2.80
CA THR A 82 -3.25 4.49 1.66
C THR A 82 -4.56 3.88 2.14
N THR A 83 -5.69 4.37 1.60
CA THR A 83 -7.03 3.95 2.03
C THR A 83 -7.77 3.06 1.02
N GLU A 84 -7.20 2.81 -0.14
CA GLU A 84 -7.80 2.06 -1.23
C GLU A 84 -6.75 1.18 -1.90
N TYR A 85 -7.09 -0.08 -2.20
CA TYR A 85 -6.17 -1.06 -2.79
C TYR A 85 -5.56 -0.59 -4.13
N GLU A 86 -6.33 0.13 -4.95
CA GLU A 86 -5.91 0.59 -6.28
C GLU A 86 -4.91 1.75 -6.21
N LYS A 87 -4.86 2.47 -5.08
CA LYS A 87 -3.98 3.64 -4.86
C LYS A 87 -2.69 3.28 -4.14
N VAL A 88 -2.46 2.01 -3.81
CA VAL A 88 -1.26 1.56 -3.11
C VAL A 88 -0.05 1.73 -4.01
N ILE A 89 0.85 2.64 -3.64
CA ILE A 89 2.16 2.76 -4.26
C ILE A 89 3.03 1.57 -3.85
N GLU A 90 3.95 1.13 -4.72
CA GLU A 90 4.87 0.04 -4.41
C GLU A 90 6.20 0.24 -5.15
N TRP A 91 7.25 -0.35 -4.60
CA TRP A 91 8.51 -0.48 -5.31
C TRP A 91 8.37 -1.45 -6.48
N ILE A 92 8.81 -1.02 -7.66
CA ILE A 92 8.84 -1.85 -8.86
C ILE A 92 10.31 -2.04 -9.24
N PRO A 93 10.88 -3.26 -9.07
CA PRO A 93 12.22 -3.52 -9.55
C PRO A 93 12.29 -3.31 -11.06
N PHE A 94 13.30 -2.57 -11.53
CA PHE A 94 13.40 -2.17 -12.94
C PHE A 94 13.36 -3.37 -13.90
N ASN A 95 13.94 -4.51 -13.51
CA ASN A 95 13.92 -5.76 -14.29
C ASN A 95 12.55 -6.45 -14.37
N LYS A 96 11.50 -5.93 -13.71
CA LYS A 96 10.11 -6.38 -13.86
C LYS A 96 9.34 -5.60 -14.92
N LEU A 97 9.97 -4.60 -15.51
CA LEU A 97 9.47 -3.84 -16.63
C LEU A 97 10.05 -4.46 -17.91
N ILE A 98 9.17 -4.85 -18.83
CA ILE A 98 9.54 -5.47 -20.11
C ILE A 98 9.21 -4.51 -21.25
N ASP A 99 9.64 -4.85 -22.47
CA ASP A 99 9.36 -4.07 -23.68
C ASP A 99 9.78 -2.59 -23.52
N LEU A 100 10.92 -2.36 -22.87
CA LEU A 100 11.48 -1.02 -22.65
C LEU A 100 11.78 -0.35 -23.99
N GLN A 101 11.19 0.82 -24.22
CA GLN A 101 11.46 1.68 -25.36
C GLN A 101 11.93 3.05 -24.87
N GLU A 102 13.14 3.44 -25.25
CA GLU A 102 13.70 4.75 -24.95
C GLU A 102 13.10 5.81 -25.88
N ILE A 103 12.73 6.97 -25.32
CA ILE A 103 12.08 8.04 -26.08
C ILE A 103 13.10 9.09 -26.53
N ASN A 104 13.81 9.75 -25.60
CA ASN A 104 14.86 10.74 -25.89
C ASN A 104 15.64 11.08 -24.61
N GLU A 105 16.97 11.23 -24.69
CA GLU A 105 17.84 11.63 -23.56
C GLU A 105 17.57 13.05 -23.04
N GLU A 106 17.05 13.95 -23.88
CA GLU A 106 16.75 15.34 -23.51
C GLU A 106 15.38 15.51 -22.82
N SER A 107 14.58 14.44 -22.71
CA SER A 107 13.26 14.46 -22.07
C SER A 107 13.32 13.90 -20.64
N ASP A 108 12.48 14.45 -19.74
CA ASP A 108 12.23 13.85 -18.44
C ASP A 108 11.53 12.49 -18.56
N LEU A 109 10.81 12.24 -19.66
CA LEU A 109 10.26 10.93 -19.99
C LEU A 109 11.33 10.09 -20.70
N VAL A 110 11.89 9.12 -20.00
CA VAL A 110 13.05 8.35 -20.49
C VAL A 110 12.60 7.09 -21.22
N PHE A 111 11.68 6.33 -20.61
CA PHE A 111 11.21 5.07 -21.18
C PHE A 111 9.69 4.97 -21.17
N THR A 112 9.18 4.18 -22.11
CA THR A 112 7.93 3.44 -21.92
C THR A 112 8.25 1.98 -21.66
N ALA A 113 7.39 1.29 -20.91
CA ALA A 113 7.54 -0.13 -20.63
C ALA A 113 6.20 -0.81 -20.41
N THR A 114 6.19 -2.13 -20.41
CA THR A 114 5.07 -2.96 -19.95
C THR A 114 5.37 -3.47 -18.55
N TRP A 115 4.47 -3.18 -17.60
CA TRP A 115 4.54 -3.74 -16.26
C TRP A 115 3.68 -5.02 -16.17
N VAL A 116 4.35 -6.18 -16.20
CA VAL A 116 3.68 -7.51 -16.28
C VAL A 116 2.91 -7.85 -15.00
N LYS A 117 3.45 -7.49 -13.82
CA LYS A 117 2.71 -7.66 -12.55
C LYS A 117 1.42 -6.83 -12.60
N GLY A 118 1.49 -5.66 -13.23
CA GLY A 118 0.34 -4.85 -13.54
C GLY A 118 -0.15 -3.98 -12.39
N VAL A 119 -0.96 -2.99 -12.74
CA VAL A 119 -1.62 -2.08 -11.80
C VAL A 119 -2.64 -2.84 -10.96
N ARG A 120 -2.80 -2.41 -9.71
CA ARG A 120 -3.80 -2.94 -8.79
C ARG A 120 -5.19 -2.53 -9.24
N ILE A 121 -6.09 -3.50 -9.36
CA ILE A 121 -7.50 -3.28 -9.73
C ILE A 121 -8.42 -4.08 -8.81
N ILE A 122 -9.63 -3.59 -8.63
CA ILE A 122 -10.68 -4.31 -7.91
C ILE A 122 -11.63 -4.96 -8.91
N LYS A 123 -12.01 -6.22 -8.65
CA LYS A 123 -13.01 -6.95 -9.41
C LYS A 123 -14.18 -7.35 -8.52
N GLY A 124 -15.32 -7.63 -9.14
CA GLY A 124 -16.53 -8.08 -8.46
C GLY A 124 -17.42 -6.92 -8.05
N ASP A 125 -18.47 -7.28 -7.30
CA ASP A 125 -19.54 -6.37 -6.90
C ASP A 125 -19.57 -6.20 -5.38
N SER A 126 -20.45 -5.30 -4.92
CA SER A 126 -20.72 -5.05 -3.49
C SER A 126 -20.79 -6.34 -2.66
N GLY A 127 -19.98 -6.39 -1.60
CA GLY A 127 -19.83 -7.50 -0.66
C GLY A 127 -18.92 -8.63 -1.15
N LYS A 128 -18.50 -8.62 -2.42
CA LYS A 128 -17.73 -9.68 -3.09
C LYS A 128 -16.54 -9.15 -3.88
N TYR A 129 -16.02 -7.99 -3.48
CA TYR A 129 -14.83 -7.42 -4.08
C TYR A 129 -13.60 -8.31 -3.88
N MET A 130 -12.76 -8.38 -4.90
CA MET A 130 -11.50 -9.12 -4.89
C MET A 130 -10.37 -8.26 -5.42
N GLN A 131 -9.23 -8.31 -4.71
CA GLN A 131 -7.97 -7.73 -5.17
C GLN A 131 -7.49 -8.48 -6.42
N SER A 132 -7.17 -7.74 -7.48
CA SER A 132 -6.62 -8.28 -8.72
C SER A 132 -5.52 -7.35 -9.25
N ARG A 133 -4.89 -7.75 -10.35
CA ARG A 133 -4.01 -6.88 -11.14
C ARG A 133 -4.33 -6.97 -12.63
N SER A 134 -3.93 -5.94 -13.37
CA SER A 134 -3.99 -5.91 -14.82
C SER A 134 -2.67 -5.39 -15.38
N ILE A 135 -2.13 -6.09 -16.37
CA ILE A 135 -0.96 -5.63 -17.14
C ILE A 135 -1.24 -4.21 -17.63
N SER A 136 -0.23 -3.34 -17.56
CA SER A 136 -0.33 -1.96 -18.00
C SER A 136 0.94 -1.54 -18.69
N SER A 137 0.80 -0.72 -19.74
CA SER A 137 1.89 0.14 -20.19
C SER A 137 2.12 1.24 -19.15
N VAL A 138 3.38 1.60 -18.95
CA VAL A 138 3.81 2.60 -17.96
C VAL A 138 4.88 3.50 -18.56
N ASP A 139 4.86 4.75 -18.14
CA ASP A 139 5.84 5.77 -18.49
C ASP A 139 6.84 5.93 -17.34
N LEU A 140 8.13 5.88 -17.66
CA LEU A 140 9.22 6.04 -16.69
C LEU A 140 9.84 7.41 -16.85
N MET A 141 9.62 8.25 -15.85
CA MET A 141 10.18 9.59 -15.81
C MET A 141 11.41 9.65 -14.91
N LYS A 142 12.45 10.36 -15.37
CA LYS A 142 13.62 10.70 -14.58
C LYS A 142 13.25 11.79 -13.59
N LEU A 143 13.59 11.57 -12.32
CA LEU A 143 13.53 12.62 -11.32
C LEU A 143 14.82 13.44 -11.40
N ASN A 144 14.74 14.69 -11.85
CA ASN A 144 15.86 15.64 -11.83
C ASN A 144 15.99 16.23 -10.42
N CYS A 145 16.44 15.41 -9.48
CA CYS A 145 16.66 15.82 -8.11
C CYS A 145 17.93 15.13 -7.59
N SER A 146 18.72 15.82 -6.77
CA SER A 146 19.71 15.11 -5.96
C SER A 146 18.96 14.10 -5.08
N GLN A 147 19.59 13.00 -4.65
CA GLN A 147 18.90 11.97 -3.82
C GLN A 147 18.18 12.54 -2.58
N THR A 148 18.61 13.73 -2.13
CA THR A 148 18.01 14.50 -1.04
C THR A 148 16.70 15.23 -1.38
N ASP A 149 16.46 15.62 -2.63
CA ASP A 149 15.29 16.45 -3.02
C ASP A 149 14.07 15.61 -3.45
N THR A 150 14.26 14.30 -3.71
CA THR A 150 13.18 13.41 -4.16
C THR A 150 12.09 13.18 -3.11
N LEU A 151 12.42 13.33 -1.82
CA LEU A 151 11.47 13.14 -0.72
C LEU A 151 10.47 14.31 -0.61
N GLU A 152 10.91 15.54 -0.90
CA GLU A 152 10.06 16.74 -0.86
C GLU A 152 9.03 16.78 -2.02
N LEU A 153 9.34 16.14 -3.16
CA LEU A 153 8.45 16.15 -4.33
C LEU A 153 7.16 15.33 -4.13
N PHE A 154 7.20 14.18 -3.46
CA PHE A 154 5.96 13.40 -3.26
C PHE A 154 5.13 13.82 -2.05
N GLU A 155 5.64 14.70 -1.18
CA GLU A 155 4.78 15.41 -0.21
C GLU A 155 3.74 16.29 -0.93
N ASN A 156 4.01 16.72 -2.16
CA ASN A 156 3.12 17.57 -2.96
C ASN A 156 2.15 16.81 -3.86
N VAL A 157 2.21 15.47 -3.91
CA VAL A 157 1.33 14.62 -4.73
C VAL A 157 0.21 13.97 -3.89
N SER A 158 0.05 14.38 -2.62
CA SER A 158 -1.02 13.92 -1.72
C SER A 158 -2.35 14.66 -1.87
#